data_AF-R4KQA4-F1
#
_entry.id   AF-R4KQA4-F1
#
_cell.length_a   1.000
_cell.length_b   1.000
_cell.length_c   1.000
_cell.angle_alpha   90.00
_cell.angle_beta   90.00
_cell.angle_gamma   90.00
#
_symmetry.space_group_name_H-M   'P 1'
#
loop_
_entity.id
_entity.type
_entity.pdbx_description
1 polymer ?
#
loop_
_entity_poly.entity_id
_entity_poly.type
_entity_poly.pdbx_seq_one_letter_code
_entity_poly.pdbx_strand_id
1 'polypeptide(L)' 'MTFDRNSALVKNVWVPLILAGVYTVEQVPALGNLKAAVQQVLAEME' A
#
# COMPACT_ATOMS: atom_id res chain seq x y z
N MET A 1 -0.59 -3.06 15.57
CA MET A 1 0.13 -3.70 14.45
C MET A 1 0.36 -2.61 13.42
N THR A 2 1.61 -2.20 13.23
CA THR A 2 1.95 -1.01 12.44
C THR A 2 2.54 -1.48 11.11
N PHE A 3 1.89 -1.12 10.01
CA PHE A 3 2.38 -1.34 8.66
C PHE A 3 3.38 -0.25 8.29
N ASP A 4 4.44 -0.63 7.61
CA ASP A 4 5.51 0.25 7.16
C ASP A 4 5.89 -0.12 5.72
N ARG A 5 6.70 0.69 5.04
CA ARG A 5 7.21 0.41 3.68
C ARG A 5 7.88 -0.97 3.55
N ASN A 6 8.42 -1.50 4.65
CA ASN A 6 9.05 -2.81 4.68
C ASN A 6 8.08 -3.97 4.93
N SER A 7 6.80 -3.69 5.19
CA SER A 7 5.79 -4.73 5.38
C SER A 7 5.56 -5.49 4.07
N ALA A 8 5.62 -6.82 4.14
CA ALA A 8 5.36 -7.68 2.99
C ALA A 8 3.98 -7.39 2.35
N LEU A 9 2.97 -7.10 3.17
CA LEU A 9 1.64 -6.72 2.70
C LEU A 9 1.66 -5.42 1.86
N VAL A 10 2.42 -4.41 2.29
CA VAL A 10 2.51 -3.14 1.58
C VAL A 10 3.32 -3.32 0.29
N LYS A 11 4.55 -3.80 0.41
CA LYS A 11 5.53 -3.83 -0.69
C LYS A 11 5.26 -4.92 -1.73
N ASN A 12 4.85 -6.12 -1.31
CA ASN A 12 4.75 -7.27 -2.20
C ASN A 12 3.32 -7.60 -2.63
N VAL A 13 2.32 -7.00 -1.96
CA VAL A 13 0.91 -7.24 -2.28
C VAL A 13 0.26 -5.96 -2.78
N TRP A 14 0.09 -4.95 -1.93
CA TRP A 14 -0.71 -3.77 -2.28
C TRP A 14 -0.07 -2.87 -3.33
N VAL A 15 1.20 -2.51 -3.17
CA VAL A 15 1.93 -1.66 -4.14
C VAL A 15 1.90 -2.26 -5.55
N PRO A 16 2.32 -3.52 -5.80
CA PRO A 16 2.31 -4.09 -7.15
C PRO A 16 0.90 -4.25 -7.71
N LEU A 17 -0.10 -4.57 -6.88
CA LEU A 17 -1.50 -4.65 -7.31
C LEU A 17 -2.06 -3.30 -7.76
N ILE A 18 -1.67 -2.21 -7.08
CA ILE A 18 -2.07 -0.85 -7.46
C ILE A 18 -1.34 -0.39 -8.72
N LEU A 19 -0.03 -0.65 -8.80
CA LEU A 19 0.76 -0.35 -10.01
C LEU A 19 0.30 -1.15 -11.23
N ALA A 20 -0.20 -2.36 -11.03
CA ALA A 20 -0.81 -3.17 -12.09
C ALA A 20 -2.23 -2.71 -12.48
N GLY A 21 -2.80 -1.71 -11.79
CA GLY A 21 -4.15 -1.20 -12.05
C GLY A 21 -5.27 -2.15 -11.60
N VAL A 22 -4.96 -3.19 -10.83
CA VAL A 22 -5.95 -4.16 -10.33
C VAL A 22 -6.77 -3.55 -9.19
N TYR A 23 -6.12 -2.74 -8.35
CA TYR A 23 -6.76 -2.04 -7.24
C TYR A 23 -6.37 -0.56 -7.23
N THR A 24 -7.20 0.29 -6.63
CA THR A 24 -6.85 1.67 -6.31
C THR A 24 -6.49 1.82 -4.82
N VAL A 25 -5.80 2.91 -4.48
CA VAL A 25 -5.49 3.27 -3.08
C VAL A 25 -6.75 3.35 -2.22
N GLU A 26 -7.89 3.69 -2.83
CA GLU A 26 -9.18 3.78 -2.15
C GLU A 26 -9.74 2.41 -1.74
N GLN A 27 -9.42 1.37 -2.51
CA GLN A 27 -9.82 -0.02 -2.24
C GLN A 27 -8.93 -0.71 -1.19
N VAL A 28 -7.84 -0.06 -0.75
CA VAL A 28 -7.00 -0.57 0.34
C VAL A 28 -7.83 -0.55 1.64
N PRO A 29 -7.99 -1.70 2.32
CA PRO A 29 -8.74 -1.76 3.56
C PRO A 29 -8.08 -0.89 4.63
N ALA A 30 -8.91 -0.24 5.44
CA ALA A 30 -8.47 0.58 6.57
C ALA A 30 -8.03 -0.29 7.76
N LEU A 31 -7.02 -1.14 7.53
CA LEU A 31 -6.48 -2.05 8.53
C LEU A 31 -5.35 -1.35 9.27
N GLY A 32 -5.68 -0.69 10.39
CA GLY A 32 -4.74 0.17 11.12
C GLY A 32 -4.23 1.29 10.22
N ASN A 33 -2.91 1.35 9.99
CA ASN A 33 -2.25 2.34 9.15
C ASN A 33 -1.87 1.81 7.75
N LEU A 34 -2.44 0.69 7.29
CA LEU A 34 -2.11 0.06 6.01
C LEU A 34 -2.28 1.02 4.82
N LYS A 35 -3.46 1.66 4.71
CA LYS A 35 -3.76 2.60 3.61
C LYS A 35 -2.76 3.76 3.57
N ALA A 36 -2.44 4.33 4.74
CA ALA A 36 -1.45 5.39 4.84
C ALA A 36 -0.04 4.91 4.42
N ALA A 37 0.37 3.72 4.85
CA ALA A 37 1.67 3.14 4.47
C ALA A 37 1.76 2.89 2.95
N VAL A 38 0.72 2.33 2.35
CA VAL A 38 0.66 2.10 0.89
C VAL A 38 0.73 3.42 0.12
N GLN A 39 -0.06 4.42 0.55
CA GLN A 39 -0.07 5.73 -0.09
C GLN A 39 1.28 6.43 0.01
N GLN A 40 1.96 6.32 1.16
CA GLN A 40 3.30 6.88 1.35
C GLN A 40 4.34 6.21 0.43
N VAL A 41 4.31 4.88 0.29
CA VAL A 41 5.23 4.18 -0.63
C VAL A 41 4.98 4.59 -2.07
N LEU A 42 3.72 4.67 -2.50
CA LEU A 42 3.39 5.10 -3.87
C LEU A 42 3.84 6.54 -4.13
N ALA A 43 3.68 7.45 -3.17
CA ALA A 43 4.15 8.83 -3.28
C ALA A 43 5.69 8.95 -3.32
N GLU A 44 6.43 8.03 -2.70
CA GLU A 44 7.90 7.96 -2.83
C GLU A 44 8.38 7.36 -4.17
N MET A 45 7.47 6.76 -4.96
CA MET A 45 7.79 6.14 -6.25
C MET A 45 7.52 7.07 -7.44
N GLU A 46 6.79 8.17 -7.23
CA GLU A 46 6.53 9.25 -8.20
C GLU A 46 7.70 10.26 -8.22
#